data_AF-A0A958H3U6-F1
#
_entry.id   AF-A0A958H3U6-F1
#
_cell.length_a   1.000
_cell.length_b   1.000
_cell.length_c   1.000
_cell.angle_alpha   90.00
_cell.angle_beta   90.00
_cell.angle_gamma   90.00
#
_symmetry.space_group_name_H-M   'P 1'
#
loop_
_entity.id
_entity.type
_entity.pdbx_description
1 polymer ?
#
loop_
_entity_poly.entity_id
_entity_poly.type
_entity_poly.pdbx_seq_one_letter_code
_entity_poly.pdbx_strand_id
1 'polypeptide(L)'
;MAEQHPQGDFYKATPVAQKMAADLGINLDTIQGSGDHGKITKEDVRRASSTNGGSPAAVKIEPAPKAVPAAKPAPAPTAEPTTPAAPEPAPKSAPTPADDVLESTPLKGIRKVIARRMTESTQATARVTLMTEVDATEFVALREQLKAKYAEPWGFAPGYNDLLVIIVANALREFPYMNARFSP
;
A
#
# COMPACT_ATOMS: atom_id res chain seq x y z
N MET A 1 39.22 -18.76 -36.45
CA MET A 1 37.81 -18.86 -36.89
C MET A 1 36.97 -19.00 -35.63
N ALA A 2 36.28 -17.91 -35.30
CA ALA A 2 35.28 -17.64 -34.26
C ALA A 2 35.24 -18.52 -32.98
N GLU A 3 35.73 -17.93 -31.90
CA GLU A 3 35.51 -18.27 -30.50
C GLU A 3 34.03 -18.37 -30.12
N GLN A 4 33.73 -19.35 -29.27
CA GLN A 4 32.46 -19.52 -28.57
C GLN A 4 32.34 -18.46 -27.47
N HIS A 5 31.29 -17.64 -27.53
CA HIS A 5 30.80 -16.88 -26.39
C HIS A 5 29.51 -17.54 -25.86
N PRO A 6 29.41 -17.89 -24.56
CA PRO A 6 28.13 -18.20 -23.94
C PRO A 6 27.37 -16.88 -23.77
N GLN A 7 26.53 -16.55 -24.75
CA GLN A 7 25.63 -15.38 -24.70
C GLN A 7 24.52 -15.68 -23.70
N GLY A 8 24.46 -14.84 -22.66
CA GLY A 8 23.63 -15.03 -21.48
C GLY A 8 22.14 -15.13 -21.76
N ASP A 9 21.45 -15.81 -20.84
CA ASP A 9 20.00 -15.92 -20.77
C ASP A 9 19.35 -14.55 -20.92
N PHE A 10 18.89 -14.24 -22.13
CA PHE A 10 17.95 -13.15 -22.35
C PHE A 10 16.65 -13.57 -21.68
N TYR A 11 16.47 -13.12 -20.43
CA TYR A 11 15.25 -13.32 -19.65
C TYR A 11 14.04 -12.84 -20.45
N LYS A 12 13.37 -13.78 -21.13
CA LYS A 12 12.16 -13.55 -21.94
C LYS A 12 10.98 -13.10 -21.08
N ALA A 13 11.03 -13.30 -19.76
CA ALA A 13 9.95 -12.97 -18.83
C ALA A 13 10.43 -12.04 -17.71
N THR A 14 9.53 -11.17 -17.24
CA THR A 14 9.77 -10.39 -16.03
C THR A 14 9.84 -11.32 -14.79
N PRO A 15 10.65 -11.02 -13.76
CA PRO A 15 10.85 -11.92 -12.61
C PRO A 15 9.55 -12.31 -11.88
N VAL A 16 8.58 -11.39 -11.88
CA VAL A 16 7.25 -11.61 -11.30
C VAL A 16 6.40 -12.57 -12.15
N ALA A 17 6.53 -12.51 -13.48
CA ALA A 17 5.85 -13.42 -14.40
C ALA A 17 6.43 -14.84 -14.33
N GLN A 18 7.76 -14.96 -14.15
CA GLN A 18 8.42 -16.26 -14.00
C GLN A 18 7.96 -17.01 -12.74
N LYS A 19 7.86 -16.30 -11.60
CA LYS A 19 7.37 -16.90 -10.36
C LYS A 19 5.90 -17.35 -10.49
N MET A 20 5.06 -16.53 -11.11
CA MET A 20 3.64 -16.84 -11.33
C MET A 20 3.43 -18.00 -12.32
N ALA A 21 4.27 -18.12 -13.35
CA ALA A 21 4.19 -19.22 -14.29
C ALA A 21 4.63 -20.55 -13.67
N ALA A 22 5.64 -20.52 -12.78
CA ALA A 22 6.06 -21.70 -12.02
C ALA A 22 4.96 -22.20 -11.07
N ASP A 23 4.28 -21.28 -10.37
CA ASP A 23 3.18 -21.62 -9.45
C ASP A 23 1.96 -22.21 -10.18
N LEU A 24 1.73 -21.80 -11.44
CA LEU A 24 0.61 -22.25 -12.28
C LEU A 24 0.99 -23.39 -13.26
N GLY A 25 2.25 -23.82 -13.26
CA GLY A 25 2.76 -24.87 -14.16
C GLY A 25 2.72 -24.49 -15.65
N ILE A 26 2.79 -23.21 -15.98
CA ILE A 26 2.66 -22.70 -17.35
C ILE A 26 4.04 -22.53 -17.98
N ASN A 27 4.24 -23.13 -19.16
CA ASN A 27 5.48 -22.97 -19.92
C ASN A 27 5.55 -21.56 -20.53
N LEU A 28 6.64 -20.85 -20.24
CA LEU A 28 6.85 -19.47 -20.69
C LEU A 28 7.16 -19.37 -22.19
N ASP A 29 7.63 -20.45 -22.82
CA ASP A 29 7.99 -20.46 -24.25
C ASP A 29 6.79 -20.45 -25.20
N THR A 30 5.58 -20.77 -24.70
CA THR A 30 4.35 -20.78 -25.50
C THR A 30 3.56 -19.47 -25.40
N ILE A 31 4.01 -18.53 -24.57
CA ILE A 31 3.35 -17.24 -24.35
C ILE A 31 4.06 -16.16 -25.16
N GLN A 32 3.32 -15.50 -26.05
CA GLN A 32 3.81 -14.31 -26.72
C GLN A 32 3.75 -13.12 -25.76
N GLY A 33 4.93 -12.63 -25.34
CA GLY A 33 5.04 -11.53 -24.38
C GLY A 33 4.66 -10.18 -25.01
N SER A 34 3.82 -9.42 -24.32
CA SER A 34 3.33 -8.11 -24.79
C SER A 34 4.04 -6.91 -24.14
N GLY A 35 5.07 -7.13 -23.31
CA GLY A 35 5.83 -6.07 -22.64
C GLY A 35 6.92 -5.43 -23.50
N ASP A 36 7.51 -4.33 -23.01
CA ASP A 36 8.59 -3.60 -23.70
C ASP A 36 9.75 -4.53 -24.08
N HIS A 37 10.07 -4.53 -25.38
CA HIS A 37 11.03 -5.41 -26.05
C HIS A 37 10.67 -6.92 -26.06
N GLY A 38 9.38 -7.27 -26.04
CA GLY A 38 8.90 -8.65 -26.19
C GLY A 38 8.95 -9.49 -24.91
N LYS A 39 9.01 -8.83 -23.76
CA LYS A 39 9.06 -9.49 -22.44
C LYS A 39 7.68 -9.97 -21.99
N ILE A 40 7.61 -11.15 -21.41
CA ILE A 40 6.40 -11.74 -20.84
C ILE A 40 6.09 -11.08 -19.50
N THR A 41 4.90 -10.48 -19.40
CA THR A 41 4.44 -9.78 -18.21
C THR A 41 3.50 -10.66 -17.38
N LYS A 42 3.25 -10.24 -16.13
CA LYS A 42 2.33 -10.92 -15.20
C LYS A 42 0.93 -11.13 -15.81
N GLU A 43 0.47 -10.16 -16.60
CA GLU A 43 -0.85 -10.21 -17.23
C GLU A 43 -0.91 -11.23 -18.37
N ASP A 44 0.19 -11.49 -19.06
CA ASP A 44 0.27 -12.47 -20.14
C ASP A 44 0.20 -13.90 -19.59
N VAL A 45 0.88 -14.16 -18.45
CA VAL A 45 0.80 -15.45 -17.73
C VAL A 45 -0.61 -15.70 -17.18
N ARG A 46 -1.26 -14.67 -16.62
CA ARG A 46 -2.65 -14.76 -16.16
C ARG A 46 -3.64 -15.00 -17.30
N ARG A 47 -3.39 -14.44 -18.49
CA ARG A 47 -4.23 -14.67 -19.67
C ARG A 47 -4.06 -16.08 -20.23
N ALA A 48 -2.85 -16.62 -20.19
CA ALA A 48 -2.58 -18.00 -20.56
C ALA A 48 -3.23 -18.99 -19.58
N SER A 49 -3.28 -18.67 -18.28
CA SER A 49 -3.94 -19.50 -17.28
C SER A 49 -5.47 -19.57 -17.46
N SER A 50 -6.09 -18.53 -18.05
CA SER A 50 -7.54 -18.51 -18.30
C SER A 50 -7.95 -19.14 -19.64
N THR A 51 -7.03 -19.26 -20.60
CA THR A 51 -7.33 -19.79 -21.95
C THR A 51 -7.08 -21.28 -22.12
N ASN A 52 -6.23 -21.92 -21.30
CA ASN A 52 -6.01 -23.37 -21.33
C ASN A 52 -6.99 -24.19 -20.44
N GLY A 53 -8.15 -23.64 -20.12
CA GLY A 53 -9.23 -24.32 -19.40
C GLY A 53 -10.16 -25.12 -20.31
N GLY A 54 -9.64 -26.17 -20.96
CA GLY A 54 -10.47 -27.19 -21.59
C GLY A 54 -11.12 -28.11 -20.54
N SER A 55 -12.41 -27.94 -20.30
CA SER A 55 -13.25 -28.78 -19.43
C SER A 55 -13.61 -30.12 -20.11
N PRO A 56 -14.03 -31.16 -19.35
CA PRO A 56 -15.48 -31.30 -19.19
C PRO A 56 -15.96 -31.71 -17.79
N ALA A 57 -17.21 -31.31 -17.52
CA ALA A 57 -18.27 -31.98 -16.76
C ALA A 57 -18.78 -31.24 -15.50
N ALA A 58 -20.08 -30.92 -15.58
CA ALA A 58 -20.89 -30.14 -14.66
C ALA A 58 -21.42 -30.94 -13.46
N VAL A 59 -21.51 -30.31 -12.28
CA VAL A 59 -22.66 -30.41 -11.36
C VAL A 59 -22.84 -29.07 -10.61
N LYS A 60 -24.10 -28.66 -10.55
CA LYS A 60 -24.77 -27.46 -10.00
C LYS A 60 -24.68 -27.36 -8.46
N ILE A 61 -24.77 -26.13 -7.92
CA ILE A 61 -25.59 -25.65 -6.74
C ILE A 61 -24.94 -24.37 -6.14
N GLU A 62 -25.67 -23.24 -6.19
CA GLU A 62 -25.61 -22.12 -5.22
C GLU A 62 -26.64 -22.41 -4.09
N PRO A 63 -26.53 -21.86 -2.85
CA PRO A 63 -26.04 -20.51 -2.52
C PRO A 63 -25.12 -20.39 -1.27
N ALA A 64 -24.61 -19.18 -1.04
CA ALA A 64 -23.73 -18.71 0.06
C ALA A 64 -24.37 -18.80 1.48
N PRO A 65 -23.73 -18.39 2.62
CA PRO A 65 -22.37 -17.83 2.83
C PRO A 65 -21.62 -18.32 4.11
N LYS A 66 -20.42 -17.76 4.32
CA LYS A 66 -19.67 -17.52 5.59
C LYS A 66 -18.51 -18.44 6.03
N ALA A 67 -17.49 -17.71 6.49
CA ALA A 67 -16.50 -18.00 7.52
C ALA A 67 -15.20 -18.71 7.11
N VAL A 68 -14.18 -17.89 6.85
CA VAL A 68 -12.78 -18.24 7.11
C VAL A 68 -12.60 -18.50 8.63
N PRO A 69 -12.00 -19.64 9.03
CA PRO A 69 -11.67 -19.90 10.43
C PRO A 69 -10.54 -18.96 10.89
N ALA A 70 -10.82 -18.21 11.94
CA ALA A 70 -9.81 -17.47 12.69
C ALA A 70 -8.83 -18.47 13.36
N ALA A 71 -7.55 -18.28 13.10
CA ALA A 71 -6.48 -18.97 13.80
C ALA A 71 -6.52 -18.63 15.29
N LYS A 72 -6.46 -19.67 16.12
CA LYS A 72 -6.42 -19.67 17.59
C LYS A 72 -5.05 -19.18 18.08
N PRO A 73 -4.95 -18.13 18.91
CA PRO A 73 -3.80 -17.92 19.77
C PRO A 73 -3.98 -18.74 21.05
N ALA A 74 -2.97 -19.55 21.38
CA ALA A 74 -2.83 -20.19 22.69
C ALA A 74 -2.52 -19.14 23.78
N PRO A 75 -2.93 -19.37 25.04
CA PRO A 75 -2.86 -18.38 26.11
C PRO A 75 -1.44 -18.27 26.66
N ALA A 76 -0.90 -17.05 26.69
CA ALA A 76 0.28 -16.71 27.48
C ALA A 76 -0.16 -16.23 28.89
N PRO A 77 0.54 -16.65 29.96
CA PRO A 77 0.09 -16.51 31.33
C PRO A 77 0.12 -15.07 31.85
N THR A 78 -0.87 -14.79 32.69
CA THR A 78 -1.01 -13.64 33.60
C THR A 78 0.30 -13.36 34.34
N ALA A 79 0.87 -12.18 34.11
CA ALA A 79 1.83 -11.56 35.02
C ALA A 79 1.11 -10.44 35.78
N GLU A 80 1.14 -10.54 37.10
CA GLU A 80 0.59 -9.57 38.03
C GLU A 80 1.29 -8.20 37.92
N PRO A 81 0.59 -7.10 38.24
CA PRO A 81 1.09 -5.75 38.06
C PRO A 81 2.15 -5.42 39.11
N THR A 82 3.39 -5.18 38.66
CA THR A 82 4.44 -4.56 39.45
C THR A 82 4.31 -3.04 39.39
N THR A 83 4.32 -2.44 40.58
CA THR A 83 4.30 -1.01 40.90
C THR A 83 5.22 -0.16 39.99
N PRO A 84 4.75 0.98 39.46
CA PRO A 84 5.60 1.89 38.68
C PRO A 84 6.73 2.48 39.52
N ALA A 85 7.97 2.12 39.20
CA ALA A 85 9.16 2.82 39.66
C ALA A 85 9.28 4.16 38.92
N ALA A 86 9.64 5.21 39.67
CA ALA A 86 9.86 6.55 39.17
C ALA A 86 10.94 6.58 38.07
N PRO A 87 10.81 7.42 37.03
CA PRO A 87 11.78 7.49 35.93
C PRO A 87 13.11 8.04 36.44
N GLU A 88 14.10 7.16 36.52
CA GLU A 88 15.51 7.51 36.64
C GLU A 88 15.95 8.27 35.37
N PRO A 89 16.73 9.36 35.47
CA PRO A 89 17.09 10.18 34.33
C PRO A 89 17.83 9.36 33.28
N ALA A 90 17.28 9.33 32.06
CA ALA A 90 17.88 8.65 30.93
C ALA A 90 19.35 9.08 30.77
N PRO A 91 20.31 8.15 30.66
CA PRO A 91 21.69 8.50 30.36
C PRO A 91 21.71 9.26 29.03
N LYS A 92 22.43 10.40 29.00
CA LYS A 92 22.70 11.16 27.79
C LYS A 92 23.17 10.17 26.71
N SER A 93 22.41 10.07 25.63
CA SER A 93 22.73 9.24 24.48
C SER A 93 24.18 9.50 24.08
N ALA A 94 25.02 8.47 24.17
CA ALA A 94 26.36 8.52 23.60
C ALA A 94 26.24 8.87 22.11
N PRO A 95 27.18 9.65 21.53
CA PRO A 95 27.17 9.93 20.11
C PRO A 95 27.20 8.58 19.38
N THR A 96 26.20 8.35 18.53
CA THR A 96 26.19 7.23 17.59
C THR A 96 27.53 7.25 16.85
N PRO A 97 28.27 6.12 16.77
CA PRO A 97 29.46 6.05 15.93
C PRO A 97 29.10 6.61 14.55
N ALA A 98 29.94 7.50 14.02
CA ALA A 98 29.70 8.07 12.71
C ALA A 98 29.62 6.92 11.71
N ASP A 99 28.41 6.59 11.24
CA ASP A 99 28.24 5.69 10.13
C ASP A 99 29.03 6.28 8.96
N ASP A 100 30.00 5.52 8.43
CA ASP A 100 30.74 5.91 7.25
C ASP A 100 29.73 6.13 6.12
N VAL A 101 29.53 7.39 5.73
CA VAL A 101 28.56 7.78 4.71
C VAL A 101 29.04 7.20 3.38
N LEU A 102 28.44 6.07 2.99
CA LEU A 102 28.80 5.35 1.76
C LEU A 102 28.50 6.17 0.50
N GLU A 103 27.42 6.95 0.50
CA GLU A 103 27.05 7.81 -0.62
C GLU A 103 26.15 8.97 -0.14
N SER A 104 26.40 10.18 -0.67
CA SER A 104 25.57 11.36 -0.41
C SER A 104 25.12 11.99 -1.72
N THR A 105 23.80 12.08 -1.91
CA THR A 105 23.20 12.73 -3.09
C THR A 105 22.63 14.10 -2.72
N PRO A 106 23.04 15.19 -3.40
CA PRO A 106 22.51 16.52 -3.13
C PRO A 106 21.05 16.64 -3.57
N LEU A 107 20.22 17.26 -2.73
CA LEU A 107 18.83 17.57 -3.08
C LEU A 107 18.76 18.64 -4.17
N LYS A 108 18.10 18.33 -5.28
CA LYS A 108 17.92 19.24 -6.42
C LYS A 108 16.44 19.55 -6.68
N GLY A 109 16.19 20.72 -7.27
CA GLY A 109 14.87 21.16 -7.75
C GLY A 109 13.78 21.07 -6.68
N ILE A 110 12.67 20.42 -7.03
CA ILE A 110 11.47 20.29 -6.19
C ILE A 110 11.79 19.67 -4.83
N ARG A 111 12.69 18.66 -4.76
CA ARG A 111 13.04 18.02 -3.49
C ARG A 111 13.71 18.99 -2.51
N LYS A 112 14.56 19.89 -3.01
CA LYS A 112 15.19 20.95 -2.19
C LYS A 112 14.14 21.92 -1.64
N VAL A 113 13.15 22.29 -2.46
CA VAL A 113 12.08 23.21 -2.05
C VAL A 113 11.15 22.55 -1.02
N ILE A 114 10.76 21.29 -1.22
CA ILE A 114 9.97 20.52 -0.25
C ILE A 114 10.73 20.42 1.06
N ALA A 115 12.00 20.02 1.04
CA ALA A 115 12.82 19.90 2.24
C ALA A 115 12.88 21.23 3.00
N ARG A 116 13.17 22.33 2.30
CA ARG A 116 13.19 23.67 2.89
C ARG A 116 11.85 24.05 3.55
N ARG A 117 10.73 23.89 2.86
CA ARG A 117 9.39 24.23 3.40
C ARG A 117 8.99 23.35 4.58
N MET A 118 9.31 22.06 4.53
CA MET A 118 9.05 21.12 5.62
C MET A 118 9.87 21.46 6.86
N THR A 119 11.14 21.82 6.69
CA THR A 119 12.00 22.29 7.79
C THR A 119 11.48 23.61 8.37
N GLU A 120 11.15 24.60 7.52
CA GLU A 120 10.58 25.88 7.96
C GLU A 120 9.29 25.67 8.77
N SER A 121 8.36 24.83 8.28
CA SER A 121 7.10 24.52 8.99
C SER A 121 7.33 23.83 10.33
N THR A 122 8.30 22.91 10.41
CA THR A 122 8.60 22.16 11.64
C THR A 122 9.23 23.05 12.71
N GLN A 123 10.06 24.02 12.31
CA GLN A 123 10.70 24.96 13.24
C GLN A 123 9.75 26.08 13.67
N ALA A 124 8.90 26.57 12.78
CA ALA A 124 8.04 27.73 13.04
C ALA A 124 6.75 27.38 13.81
N THR A 125 6.32 26.12 13.85
CA THR A 125 5.01 25.74 14.42
C THR A 125 5.14 24.70 15.52
N ALA A 126 4.45 24.91 16.65
CA ALA A 126 4.28 23.91 17.69
C ALA A 126 3.25 22.84 17.26
N ARG A 127 3.73 21.70 16.75
CA ARG A 127 2.89 20.59 16.30
C ARG A 127 2.33 19.77 17.47
N VAL A 128 1.02 19.64 17.52
CA VAL A 128 0.31 18.70 18.41
C VAL A 128 -0.36 17.65 17.54
N THR A 129 -0.22 16.38 17.94
CA THR A 129 -0.86 15.25 17.25
C THR A 129 -2.00 14.74 18.11
N LEU A 130 -3.23 14.76 17.58
CA LEU A 130 -4.40 14.17 18.22
C LEU A 130 -4.73 12.87 17.50
N MET A 131 -4.91 11.80 18.29
CA MET A 131 -5.38 10.51 17.80
C MET A 131 -6.78 10.27 18.36
N THR A 132 -7.71 9.85 17.50
CA THR A 132 -9.08 9.53 17.89
C THR A 132 -9.58 8.38 17.03
N GLU A 133 -10.31 7.47 17.65
CA GLU A 133 -10.95 6.34 16.98
C GLU A 133 -12.41 6.68 16.69
N VAL A 134 -12.89 6.27 15.51
CA VAL A 134 -14.27 6.51 15.05
C VAL A 134 -14.78 5.24 14.39
N ASP A 135 -16.02 4.85 14.73
CA ASP A 135 -16.72 3.78 14.05
C ASP A 135 -17.12 4.22 12.64
N ALA A 136 -16.66 3.46 11.64
CA ALA A 136 -16.89 3.74 10.22
C ALA A 136 -17.97 2.86 9.59
N THR A 137 -18.76 2.12 10.37
CA THR A 137 -19.76 1.16 9.85
C THR A 137 -20.77 1.82 8.91
N GLU A 138 -21.43 2.89 9.36
CA GLU A 138 -22.39 3.65 8.54
C GLU A 138 -21.72 4.39 7.38
N PHE A 139 -20.48 4.82 7.57
CA PHE A 139 -19.69 5.49 6.53
C PHE A 139 -19.39 4.55 5.35
N VAL A 140 -19.03 3.30 5.63
CA VAL A 140 -18.84 2.27 4.61
C VAL A 140 -20.16 1.92 3.91
N ALA A 141 -21.24 1.79 4.68
CA ALA A 141 -22.56 1.52 4.11
C ALA A 141 -23.01 2.62 3.13
N LEU A 142 -22.84 3.90 3.50
CA LEU A 142 -23.14 5.05 2.64
C LEU A 142 -22.32 5.00 1.33
N ARG A 143 -21.04 4.66 1.41
CA ARG A 143 -20.17 4.58 0.23
C ARG A 143 -20.61 3.48 -0.73
N GLU A 144 -21.01 2.31 -0.24
CA GLU A 144 -21.54 1.24 -1.10
C GLU A 144 -22.86 1.65 -1.78
N GLN A 145 -23.74 2.36 -1.06
CA GLN A 145 -24.96 2.90 -1.67
C GLN A 145 -24.66 3.92 -2.77
N LEU A 146 -23.68 4.81 -2.56
CA LEU A 146 -23.27 5.80 -3.56
C LEU A 146 -22.60 5.16 -4.77
N LYS A 147 -21.76 4.15 -4.53
CA LYS A 147 -21.14 3.37 -5.60
C LYS A 147 -22.19 2.67 -6.46
N ALA A 148 -23.18 2.01 -5.85
CA ALA A 148 -24.25 1.35 -6.58
C ALA A 148 -25.08 2.31 -7.45
N LYS A 149 -25.27 3.55 -6.99
CA LYS A 149 -26.07 4.57 -7.70
C LYS A 149 -25.29 5.31 -8.79
N TYR A 150 -24.01 5.61 -8.54
CA TYR A 150 -23.27 6.61 -9.31
C TYR A 150 -22.02 6.08 -10.01
N ALA A 151 -21.60 4.84 -9.78
CA ALA A 151 -20.44 4.28 -10.48
C ALA A 151 -20.63 4.21 -12.00
N GLU A 152 -21.81 3.77 -12.47
CA GLU A 152 -22.13 3.70 -13.89
C GLU A 152 -22.29 5.10 -14.53
N PRO A 153 -23.08 6.03 -13.96
CA PRO A 153 -23.20 7.39 -14.50
C PRO A 153 -21.89 8.18 -14.56
N TRP A 154 -21.00 8.03 -13.59
CA TRP A 154 -19.76 8.81 -13.52
C TRP A 154 -18.57 8.13 -14.18
N GLY A 155 -18.66 6.83 -14.47
CA GLY A 155 -17.55 6.04 -15.00
C GLY A 155 -16.43 5.79 -13.98
N PHE A 156 -16.64 6.17 -12.71
CA PHE A 156 -15.74 5.86 -11.61
C PHE A 156 -16.51 5.68 -10.30
N ALA A 157 -15.99 4.82 -9.42
CA ALA A 157 -16.58 4.60 -8.10
C ALA A 157 -16.05 5.64 -7.09
N PRO A 158 -16.93 6.29 -6.30
CA PRO A 158 -16.49 7.20 -5.24
C PRO A 158 -15.54 6.52 -4.24
N GLY A 159 -14.42 7.19 -3.96
CA GLY A 159 -13.45 6.79 -2.95
C GLY A 159 -13.86 7.26 -1.57
N TYR A 160 -13.29 6.64 -0.53
CA TYR A 160 -13.46 7.12 0.85
C TYR A 160 -12.92 8.54 1.03
N ASN A 161 -11.81 8.87 0.35
CA ASN A 161 -11.23 10.21 0.40
C ASN A 161 -12.20 11.28 -0.11
N ASP A 162 -13.01 10.99 -1.13
CA ASP A 162 -13.97 11.96 -1.67
C ASP A 162 -15.03 12.32 -0.63
N LEU A 163 -15.51 11.31 0.12
CA LEU A 163 -16.45 11.53 1.21
C LEU A 163 -15.80 12.25 2.40
N LEU A 164 -14.57 11.88 2.76
CA LEU A 164 -13.80 12.56 3.82
C LEU A 164 -13.57 14.03 3.49
N VAL A 165 -13.29 14.39 2.23
CA VAL A 165 -13.14 15.78 1.80
C VAL A 165 -14.43 16.58 2.02
N ILE A 166 -15.59 16.01 1.70
CA ILE A 166 -16.89 16.67 1.92
C ILE A 166 -17.14 16.87 3.43
N ILE A 167 -16.87 15.84 4.24
CA ILE A 167 -17.02 15.90 5.70
C ILE A 167 -16.12 16.99 6.29
N VAL A 168 -14.84 16.99 5.93
CA VAL A 168 -13.86 17.98 6.40
C VAL A 168 -14.24 19.39 5.93
N ALA A 169 -14.67 19.56 4.68
CA ALA A 169 -15.11 20.86 4.17
C ALA A 169 -16.31 21.43 4.95
N ASN A 170 -17.24 20.57 5.39
CA ASN A 170 -18.36 21.00 6.22
C ASN A 170 -17.90 21.30 7.66
N ALA A 171 -17.07 20.43 8.25
CA ALA A 171 -16.52 20.63 9.60
C ALA A 171 -15.72 21.94 9.69
N LEU A 172 -14.89 22.26 8.70
CA LEU A 172 -14.12 23.52 8.68
C LEU A 172 -14.99 24.78 8.52
N ARG A 173 -16.22 24.66 8.00
CA ARG A 173 -17.19 25.77 7.98
C ARG A 173 -17.88 25.94 9.33
N GLU A 174 -18.17 24.84 10.03
CA GLU A 174 -18.75 24.85 11.37
C GLU A 174 -17.75 25.32 12.43
N PHE A 175 -16.46 25.01 12.25
CA PHE A 175 -15.37 25.41 13.14
C PHE A 175 -14.36 26.33 12.43
N PRO A 176 -14.68 27.61 12.17
CA PRO A 176 -13.81 28.53 11.43
C PRO A 176 -12.42 28.72 12.05
N TYR A 177 -12.29 28.58 13.36
CA TYR A 177 -11.01 28.72 14.07
C TYR A 177 -9.96 27.69 13.61
N MET A 178 -10.40 26.51 13.14
CA MET A 178 -9.50 25.47 12.61
C MET A 178 -9.03 25.75 11.18
N ASN A 179 -9.75 26.61 10.44
CA ASN A 179 -9.41 27.01 9.07
C ASN A 179 -8.85 28.44 9.02
N ALA A 180 -8.05 28.81 10.01
CA ALA A 180 -7.42 30.12 10.11
C ALA A 180 -5.90 30.02 9.87
N ARG A 181 -5.30 31.15 9.47
CA ARG A 181 -3.83 31.29 9.40
C ARG A 181 -3.38 32.30 10.44
N PHE A 182 -2.29 32.00 11.13
CA PHE A 182 -1.60 32.98 11.95
C PHE A 182 -0.89 33.97 11.01
N SER A 183 -1.32 35.23 11.01
CA SER A 183 -0.58 36.33 10.40
C SER A 183 0.14 37.07 11.52
N PRO A 184 1.47 37.25 11.44
CA PRO A 184 2.19 38.11 12.38
C PRO A 184 1.77 39.57 12.24
#